data_AF-A0A7C2NST0-F1
#
_entry.id   AF-A0A7C2NST0-F1
#
_cell.length_a   1.000
_cell.length_b   1.000
_cell.length_c   1.000
_cell.angle_alpha   90.00
_cell.angle_beta   90.00
_cell.angle_gamma   90.00
#
_symmetry.space_group_name_H-M   'P 1'
#
loop_
_entity.id
_entity.type
_entity.pdbx_description
1 polymer ?
#
loop_
_entity_poly.entity_id
_entity_poly.type
_entity_poly.pdbx_seq_one_letter_code
_entity_poly.pdbx_strand_id
1 'polypeptide(L)'
;MGHPSRRRPVRRDHRRDGHVACRRPRRARHVVILRAAPRRALCSGGRSRRSSRGERPMNPTTESWRAATAPLWRNNMALGQLIGLCPLLAVTTTLVGGLALGLASAAVVLVTSTTMALLRSVLVPFARLPLTLLILAALVTAVDLFSQALFYDLHESLGIFVPLIVVNTGLLAHAENVASRRGVAFTFVSALATGLGFLFALATLGALREIFGSGTLFAGVELLGGDGARALTLTLPFDGMLVATLPPGAFFGMALLLALRNRLTAIRPAETASAPEAPR
;
A
#
# COMPACT_ATOMS: atom_id res chain seq x y z
N MET A 1 -17.55 -29.69 64.55
CA MET A 1 -17.56 -29.56 63.07
C MET A 1 -18.79 -28.75 62.65
N GLY A 2 -18.61 -27.73 61.80
CA GLY A 2 -19.66 -27.20 60.92
C GLY A 2 -20.50 -26.02 61.41
N HIS A 3 -19.99 -24.80 61.23
CA HIS A 3 -20.67 -23.51 61.50
C HIS A 3 -21.70 -23.15 60.38
N PRO A 4 -22.82 -22.47 60.72
CA PRO A 4 -23.90 -22.09 59.80
C PRO A 4 -23.65 -20.79 59.03
N SER A 5 -24.32 -20.57 57.89
CA SER A 5 -24.60 -19.21 57.40
C SER A 5 -25.81 -19.13 56.46
N ARG A 6 -26.86 -18.44 56.90
CA ARG A 6 -27.88 -17.79 56.06
C ARG A 6 -28.46 -16.60 56.83
N ARG A 7 -28.81 -15.55 56.08
CA ARG A 7 -29.43 -14.24 56.41
C ARG A 7 -28.42 -13.09 56.31
N ARG A 8 -28.71 -11.92 55.72
CA ARG A 8 -29.83 -11.35 54.96
C ARG A 8 -29.30 -9.99 54.35
N PRO A 9 -30.10 -9.19 53.62
CA PRO A 9 -29.64 -8.38 52.48
C PRO A 9 -29.14 -6.98 52.87
N VAL A 10 -28.35 -6.36 51.99
CA VAL A 10 -27.92 -4.95 52.12
C VAL A 10 -28.79 -4.08 51.20
N ARG A 11 -29.54 -3.18 51.84
CA ARG A 11 -30.35 -2.10 51.26
C ARG A 11 -29.43 -0.99 50.72
N ARG A 12 -29.88 -0.34 49.64
CA ARG A 12 -29.42 0.97 49.17
C ARG A 12 -29.63 2.03 50.26
N ASP A 13 -28.71 2.99 50.40
CA ASP A 13 -29.10 4.39 50.18
C ASP A 13 -27.92 5.37 49.97
N HIS A 14 -28.31 6.47 49.35
CA HIS A 14 -27.69 7.70 48.89
C HIS A 14 -26.46 8.35 49.56
N ARG A 15 -25.85 9.21 48.70
CA ARG A 15 -25.20 10.52 48.99
C ARG A 15 -23.75 10.50 49.49
N ARG A 16 -22.81 10.90 48.63
CA ARG A 16 -22.19 12.25 48.65
C ARG A 16 -20.92 12.32 47.79
N ASP A 17 -20.78 13.50 47.20
CA ASP A 17 -19.64 14.20 46.65
C ASP A 17 -18.24 13.82 47.18
N GLY A 18 -17.23 13.94 46.31
CA GLY A 18 -15.88 14.30 46.75
C GLY A 18 -14.74 13.47 46.15
N HIS A 19 -13.96 14.13 45.29
CA HIS A 19 -12.51 13.98 45.16
C HIS A 19 -11.91 12.57 45.10
N VAL A 20 -11.72 12.03 43.90
CA VAL A 20 -10.77 10.93 43.68
C VAL A 20 -9.35 11.50 43.58
N ALA A 21 -8.63 11.39 44.68
CA ALA A 21 -7.22 11.71 44.82
C ALA A 21 -6.33 10.74 44.02
N CYS A 22 -5.38 11.32 43.29
CA CYS A 22 -4.35 10.65 42.51
C CYS A 22 -3.35 9.93 43.45
N ARG A 23 -3.48 8.60 43.60
CA ARG A 23 -2.49 7.77 44.33
C ARG A 23 -1.20 7.65 43.51
N ARG A 24 -0.08 8.17 44.04
CA ARG A 24 1.28 7.94 43.55
C ARG A 24 1.77 6.54 43.92
N PRO A 25 2.46 5.79 43.04
CA PRO A 25 3.14 4.57 43.44
C PRO A 25 4.43 4.88 44.23
N ARG A 26 4.57 4.21 45.38
CA ARG A 26 5.75 4.19 46.26
C ARG A 26 6.93 3.51 45.54
N ARG A 27 8.07 4.20 45.45
CA ARG A 27 9.38 3.64 45.08
C ARG A 27 10.04 2.98 46.30
N ALA A 28 10.53 1.75 46.15
CA ALA A 28 11.67 1.18 46.89
C ALA A 28 12.76 0.88 45.85
N ARG A 29 13.81 1.71 45.76
CA ARG A 29 15.13 1.59 46.41
C ARG A 29 16.02 0.54 45.73
N HIS A 30 16.95 0.98 44.88
CA HIS A 30 18.40 0.75 45.03
C HIS A 30 19.21 1.68 44.07
N VAL A 31 19.98 2.60 44.68
CA VAL A 31 21.33 3.15 44.32
C VAL A 31 21.50 3.88 42.96
N VAL A 32 21.46 5.23 42.87
CA VAL A 32 22.53 6.27 43.06
C VAL A 32 23.62 6.19 41.96
N ILE A 33 23.80 7.16 41.04
CA ILE A 33 24.42 8.51 41.17
C ILE A 33 23.86 9.51 40.12
N LEU A 34 23.79 10.79 40.52
CA LEU A 34 23.24 11.97 39.85
C LEU A 34 24.03 12.47 38.62
N ARG A 35 23.30 13.10 37.67
CA ARG A 35 23.62 14.49 37.28
C ARG A 35 22.35 15.25 36.84
N ALA A 36 22.33 16.52 37.23
CA ALA A 36 21.16 17.36 37.41
C ALA A 36 20.58 17.96 36.12
N ALA A 37 19.25 18.15 36.10
CA ALA A 37 18.61 19.25 35.38
C ALA A 37 17.45 19.81 36.25
N PRO A 38 17.35 21.14 36.40
CA PRO A 38 16.61 21.77 37.49
C PRO A 38 15.09 21.77 37.28
N ARG A 39 14.37 21.32 38.30
CA ARG A 39 12.93 21.52 38.49
C ARG A 39 12.67 22.88 39.16
N ARG A 40 12.38 23.91 38.36
CA ARG A 40 11.64 25.15 38.69
C ARG A 40 10.98 25.57 37.37
N ALA A 41 9.68 25.81 37.20
CA ALA A 41 8.53 26.04 38.05
C ALA A 41 7.31 25.48 37.28
N LEU A 42 6.47 24.63 37.89
CA LEU A 42 5.23 25.04 38.56
C LEU A 42 4.50 26.24 37.96
N CYS A 43 3.33 25.92 37.39
CA CYS A 43 2.10 26.69 37.46
C CYS A 43 2.09 28.06 36.75
N SER A 44 1.87 28.05 35.44
CA SER A 44 1.00 29.05 34.83
C SER A 44 -0.32 28.38 34.44
N GLY A 45 -1.42 28.92 34.97
CA GLY A 45 -2.77 28.56 34.59
C GLY A 45 -3.02 28.92 33.14
N GLY A 46 -2.64 28.04 32.23
CA GLY A 46 -3.06 28.07 30.84
C GLY A 46 -4.43 27.43 30.74
N ARG A 47 -5.47 28.26 30.84
CA ARG A 47 -6.83 27.96 30.38
C ARG A 47 -6.69 27.32 28.99
N SER A 48 -6.71 25.99 28.92
CA SER A 48 -6.58 25.29 27.65
C SER A 48 -7.81 25.70 26.87
N ARG A 49 -7.65 26.66 25.97
CA ARG A 49 -8.59 26.91 24.90
C ARG A 49 -8.70 25.56 24.21
N ARG A 50 -9.76 24.84 24.58
CA ARG A 50 -10.32 23.75 23.81
C ARG A 50 -10.64 24.43 22.49
N SER A 51 -9.66 24.39 21.59
CA SER A 51 -9.76 24.81 20.22
C SER A 51 -10.74 23.83 19.59
N SER A 52 -12.03 24.08 19.83
CA SER A 52 -13.15 23.68 19.00
C SER A 52 -13.01 24.40 17.65
N ARG A 53 -11.87 24.21 16.98
CA ARG A 53 -11.74 24.45 15.56
C ARG A 53 -12.55 23.33 14.97
N GLY A 54 -13.79 23.67 14.63
CA GLY A 54 -14.76 22.75 14.10
C GLY A 54 -14.09 21.80 13.11
N GLU A 55 -14.12 20.51 13.45
CA GLU A 55 -14.09 19.47 12.44
C GLU A 55 -15.20 19.87 11.47
N ARG A 56 -14.79 20.42 10.32
CA ARG A 56 -15.73 20.67 9.25
C ARG A 56 -16.38 19.32 8.98
N PRO A 57 -17.72 19.21 8.96
CA PRO A 57 -18.35 17.98 8.55
C PRO A 57 -17.78 17.63 7.19
N MET A 58 -17.13 16.46 7.11
CA MET A 58 -16.54 15.95 5.88
C MET A 58 -17.65 15.95 4.82
N ASN A 59 -17.52 16.80 3.80
CA ASN A 59 -18.48 16.83 2.70
C ASN A 59 -18.34 15.51 1.92
N PRO A 60 -19.37 14.65 1.90
CA PRO A 60 -19.22 13.27 1.44
C PRO A 60 -19.10 13.11 -0.09
N THR A 61 -19.12 14.16 -0.90
CA THR A 61 -19.34 14.00 -2.35
C THR A 61 -18.27 14.59 -3.29
N THR A 62 -17.56 15.66 -2.94
CA THR A 62 -16.69 16.37 -3.90
C THR A 62 -15.18 16.13 -3.73
N GLU A 63 -14.72 15.67 -2.55
CA GLU A 63 -13.32 15.25 -2.35
C GLU A 63 -13.06 13.77 -2.69
N SER A 64 -14.11 12.98 -2.95
CA SER A 64 -14.02 11.54 -3.17
C SER A 64 -13.28 11.16 -4.46
N TRP A 65 -13.55 11.80 -5.60
CA TRP A 65 -12.95 11.44 -6.88
C TRP A 65 -11.47 11.86 -7.02
N ARG A 66 -11.12 13.02 -6.47
CA ARG A 66 -9.71 13.46 -6.39
C ARG A 66 -8.90 12.56 -5.47
N ALA A 67 -9.48 12.10 -4.36
CA ALA A 67 -8.85 11.14 -3.47
C ALA A 67 -8.74 9.74 -4.11
N ALA A 68 -9.73 9.32 -4.90
CA ALA A 68 -9.71 8.03 -5.60
C ALA A 68 -8.67 7.99 -6.74
N THR A 69 -8.42 9.12 -7.42
CA THR A 69 -7.41 9.23 -8.49
C THR A 69 -6.00 9.53 -7.95
N ALA A 70 -5.86 9.87 -6.67
CA ALA A 70 -4.57 10.20 -6.06
C ALA A 70 -3.48 9.13 -6.19
N PRO A 71 -3.78 7.80 -6.11
CA PRO A 71 -2.78 6.75 -6.31
C PRO A 71 -2.14 6.74 -7.69
N LEU A 72 -2.80 7.29 -8.71
CA LEU A 72 -2.28 7.34 -10.08
C LEU A 72 -1.03 8.22 -10.21
N TRP A 73 -1.00 9.34 -9.48
CA TRP A 73 0.05 10.37 -9.68
C TRP A 73 0.78 10.80 -8.41
N ARG A 74 0.06 11.02 -7.30
CA ARG A 74 0.66 11.59 -6.08
C ARG A 74 1.23 10.52 -5.17
N ASN A 75 0.50 9.40 -5.00
CA ASN A 75 0.85 8.36 -4.04
C ASN A 75 0.84 6.97 -4.68
N ASN A 76 1.68 6.79 -5.69
CA ASN A 76 1.82 5.51 -6.38
C ASN A 76 2.42 4.44 -5.45
N MET A 77 1.89 3.23 -5.51
CA MET A 77 2.29 2.09 -4.69
C MET A 77 3.80 1.80 -4.80
N ALA A 78 4.34 1.82 -6.03
CA ALA A 78 5.76 1.55 -6.27
C ALA A 78 6.67 2.75 -5.97
N LEU A 79 6.35 3.94 -6.52
CA LEU A 79 7.25 5.10 -6.48
C LEU A 79 7.03 6.03 -5.28
N GLY A 80 5.87 5.96 -4.62
CA GLY A 80 5.51 6.80 -3.49
C GLY A 80 5.67 6.09 -2.15
N GLN A 81 5.26 4.82 -2.07
CA GLN A 81 5.25 4.05 -0.82
C GLN A 81 6.34 2.96 -0.77
N LEU A 82 6.99 2.66 -1.89
CA LEU A 82 8.01 1.60 -2.00
C LEU A 82 7.48 0.21 -1.57
N ILE A 83 6.19 -0.05 -1.82
CA ILE A 83 5.53 -1.34 -1.56
C ILE A 83 5.32 -2.05 -2.90
N GLY A 84 5.42 -3.39 -2.92
CA GLY A 84 5.30 -4.17 -4.16
C GLY A 84 6.57 -4.22 -5.01
N LEU A 85 7.73 -4.17 -4.37
CA LEU A 85 9.04 -4.23 -5.03
C LEU A 85 9.32 -5.61 -5.65
N CYS A 86 8.78 -6.70 -5.09
CA CYS A 86 9.08 -8.06 -5.52
C CYS A 86 8.78 -8.31 -7.02
N PRO A 87 7.55 -8.09 -7.51
CA PRO A 87 7.26 -8.22 -8.94
C PRO A 87 8.00 -7.18 -9.79
N LEU A 88 8.24 -6.00 -9.23
CA LEU A 88 8.91 -4.92 -9.94
C LEU A 88 10.37 -5.24 -10.24
N LEU A 89 11.14 -5.77 -9.29
CA LEU A 89 12.55 -6.07 -9.52
C LEU A 89 12.73 -7.30 -10.42
N ALA A 90 11.84 -8.28 -10.31
CA ALA A 90 11.92 -9.55 -11.04
C ALA A 90 11.56 -9.41 -12.53
N VAL A 91 10.47 -8.70 -12.87
CA VAL A 91 9.87 -8.79 -14.22
C VAL A 91 10.21 -7.61 -15.12
N THR A 92 10.73 -6.50 -14.58
CA THR A 92 11.07 -5.30 -15.37
C THR A 92 12.38 -5.44 -16.15
N THR A 93 12.81 -6.63 -16.53
CA THR A 93 13.93 -6.81 -17.47
C THR A 93 13.55 -6.37 -18.88
N THR A 94 12.26 -6.48 -19.24
CA THR A 94 11.68 -6.01 -20.50
C THR A 94 10.43 -5.17 -20.23
N LEU A 95 10.13 -4.25 -21.14
CA LEU A 95 8.92 -3.45 -21.17
C LEU A 95 7.68 -4.33 -21.32
N VAL A 96 7.74 -5.33 -22.21
CA VAL A 96 6.62 -6.23 -22.49
C VAL A 96 6.24 -7.06 -21.26
N GLY A 97 7.22 -7.64 -20.57
CA GLY A 97 6.97 -8.38 -19.33
C GLY A 97 6.40 -7.48 -18.23
N GLY A 98 6.95 -6.26 -18.08
CA GLY A 98 6.45 -5.26 -17.13
C GLY A 98 5.00 -4.83 -17.42
N LEU A 99 4.64 -4.64 -18.69
CA LEU A 99 3.28 -4.30 -19.12
C LEU A 99 2.31 -5.47 -18.89
N ALA A 100 2.69 -6.69 -19.28
CA ALA A 100 1.88 -7.88 -19.09
C ALA A 100 1.54 -8.11 -17.60
N LEU A 101 2.56 -8.12 -16.74
CA LEU A 101 2.36 -8.31 -15.31
C LEU A 101 1.62 -7.14 -14.65
N GLY A 102 1.88 -5.90 -15.10
CA GLY A 102 1.19 -4.72 -14.60
C GLY A 102 -0.29 -4.72 -14.94
N LEU A 103 -0.66 -5.12 -16.16
CA LEU A 103 -2.06 -5.22 -16.60
C LEU A 103 -2.79 -6.34 -15.86
N ALA A 104 -2.15 -7.51 -15.72
CA ALA A 104 -2.68 -8.61 -14.92
C ALA A 104 -2.91 -8.17 -13.45
N SER A 105 -1.93 -7.50 -12.84
CA SER A 105 -2.04 -6.99 -11.47
C SER A 105 -3.12 -5.91 -11.32
N ALA A 106 -3.31 -5.04 -12.34
CA ALA A 106 -4.35 -4.03 -12.34
C ALA A 106 -5.76 -4.64 -12.43
N ALA A 107 -5.95 -5.68 -13.25
CA ALA A 107 -7.21 -6.41 -13.33
C ALA A 107 -7.51 -7.13 -12.00
N VAL A 108 -6.52 -7.83 -11.45
CA VAL A 108 -6.64 -8.54 -10.17
C VAL A 108 -6.97 -7.56 -9.04
N VAL A 109 -6.22 -6.46 -8.86
CA VAL A 109 -6.46 -5.53 -7.75
C VAL A 109 -7.84 -4.90 -7.83
N LEU A 110 -8.34 -4.64 -9.04
CA LEU A 110 -9.68 -4.10 -9.28
C LEU A 110 -10.73 -5.09 -8.79
N VAL A 111 -10.69 -6.33 -9.27
CA VAL A 111 -11.68 -7.37 -8.93
C VAL A 111 -11.58 -7.78 -7.45
N THR A 112 -10.37 -7.94 -6.92
CA THR A 112 -10.17 -8.28 -5.51
C THR A 112 -10.68 -7.17 -4.60
N SER A 113 -10.34 -5.91 -4.87
CA SER A 113 -10.75 -4.79 -4.01
C SER A 113 -12.26 -4.57 -4.04
N THR A 114 -12.92 -4.76 -5.19
CA THR A 114 -14.38 -4.65 -5.29
C THR A 114 -15.08 -5.79 -4.55
N THR A 115 -14.58 -7.01 -4.71
CA THR A 115 -15.11 -8.20 -4.02
C THR A 115 -14.97 -8.05 -2.50
N MET A 116 -13.82 -7.57 -2.03
CA MET A 116 -13.56 -7.30 -0.61
C MET A 116 -14.47 -6.20 -0.04
N ALA A 117 -14.74 -5.14 -0.80
CA ALA A 117 -15.65 -4.08 -0.38
C ALA A 117 -17.11 -4.58 -0.23
N LEU A 118 -17.51 -5.57 -1.03
CA LEU A 118 -18.81 -6.23 -0.91
C LEU A 118 -18.85 -7.20 0.28
N LEU A 119 -17.79 -7.97 0.49
CA LEU A 119 -17.73 -9.01 1.51
C LEU A 119 -17.46 -8.48 2.93
N ARG A 120 -17.08 -7.20 3.07
CA ARG A 120 -16.62 -6.58 4.33
C ARG A 120 -17.56 -6.76 5.53
N SER A 121 -18.87 -6.95 5.32
CA SER A 121 -19.85 -7.19 6.39
C SER A 121 -19.74 -8.57 7.03
N VAL A 122 -19.20 -9.54 6.30
CA VAL A 122 -19.02 -10.94 6.74
C VAL A 122 -17.65 -11.16 7.38
N LEU A 123 -16.69 -10.25 7.14
CA LEU A 123 -15.30 -10.42 7.56
C LEU A 123 -15.06 -10.14 9.05
N VAL A 124 -14.74 -11.20 9.79
CA VAL A 124 -14.29 -11.13 11.19
C VAL A 124 -12.92 -10.40 11.26
N PRO A 125 -12.73 -9.41 12.16
CA PRO A 125 -11.50 -8.62 12.25
C PRO A 125 -10.20 -9.42 12.34
N PHE A 126 -10.19 -10.53 13.07
CA PHE A 126 -8.99 -11.35 13.26
C PHE A 126 -8.55 -12.11 11.99
N ALA A 127 -9.48 -12.42 11.07
CA ALA A 127 -9.23 -13.26 9.90
C ALA A 127 -9.11 -12.46 8.59
N ARG A 128 -9.01 -11.13 8.64
CA ARG A 128 -9.06 -10.28 7.43
C ARG A 128 -7.89 -10.51 6.49
N LEU A 129 -6.66 -10.52 7.00
CA LEU A 129 -5.46 -10.68 6.17
C LEU A 129 -5.42 -12.06 5.47
N PRO A 130 -5.61 -13.20 6.17
CA PRO A 130 -5.63 -14.50 5.51
C PRO A 130 -6.77 -14.65 4.48
N LEU A 131 -7.97 -14.13 4.79
CA LEU A 131 -9.11 -14.25 3.88
C LEU A 131 -8.93 -13.38 2.62
N THR A 132 -8.34 -12.18 2.77
CA THR A 132 -7.99 -11.32 1.63
C THR A 132 -6.97 -11.99 0.72
N LEU A 133 -5.94 -12.60 1.30
CA LEU A 133 -4.94 -13.36 0.56
C LEU A 133 -5.53 -14.58 -0.15
N LEU A 134 -6.49 -15.26 0.47
CA LEU A 134 -7.18 -16.40 -0.15
C LEU A 134 -8.00 -15.97 -1.38
N ILE A 135 -8.76 -14.88 -1.27
CA ILE A 135 -9.53 -14.32 -2.39
C ILE A 135 -8.60 -13.86 -3.51
N LEU A 136 -7.51 -13.19 -3.15
CA LEU A 136 -6.49 -12.76 -4.09
C LEU A 136 -5.85 -13.96 -4.81
N ALA A 137 -5.47 -15.01 -4.07
CA ALA A 137 -4.88 -16.22 -4.64
C ALA A 137 -5.84 -16.92 -5.62
N ALA A 138 -7.11 -17.08 -5.24
CA ALA A 138 -8.12 -17.67 -6.12
C ALA A 138 -8.30 -16.88 -7.42
N LEU A 139 -8.33 -15.54 -7.34
CA LEU A 139 -8.43 -14.69 -8.52
C LEU A 139 -7.18 -14.73 -9.40
N VAL A 140 -5.99 -14.75 -8.80
CA VAL A 140 -4.73 -14.87 -9.56
C VAL A 140 -4.65 -16.22 -10.26
N THR A 141 -5.05 -17.32 -9.61
CA THR A 141 -5.12 -18.64 -10.25
C THR A 141 -6.12 -18.66 -11.41
N ALA A 142 -7.26 -17.98 -11.29
CA ALA A 142 -8.20 -17.84 -12.39
C ALA A 142 -7.61 -17.06 -13.58
N VAL A 143 -6.85 -16.00 -13.30
CA VAL A 143 -6.13 -15.22 -14.33
C VAL A 143 -5.00 -16.05 -14.96
N ASP A 144 -4.31 -16.88 -14.18
CA ASP A 144 -3.25 -17.77 -14.65
C ASP A 144 -3.78 -18.75 -15.70
N LEU A 145 -4.88 -19.44 -15.37
CA LEU A 145 -5.58 -20.37 -16.27
C LEU A 145 -6.14 -19.65 -17.51
N PHE A 146 -6.68 -18.44 -17.34
CA PHE A 146 -7.16 -17.63 -18.46
C PHE A 146 -6.02 -17.21 -19.41
N SER A 147 -4.85 -16.87 -18.86
CA SER A 147 -3.66 -16.54 -19.65
C SER A 147 -3.13 -17.76 -20.40
N GLN A 148 -3.13 -18.95 -19.79
CA GLN A 148 -2.74 -20.19 -20.45
C GLN A 148 -3.65 -20.52 -21.65
N ALA A 149 -4.93 -20.14 -21.57
CA ALA A 149 -5.91 -20.40 -22.63
C ALA A 149 -5.85 -19.40 -23.79
N LEU A 150 -5.52 -18.12 -23.54
CA LEU A 150 -5.52 -17.07 -24.58
C LEU A 150 -4.14 -16.69 -25.11
N PHE A 151 -3.09 -16.79 -24.28
CA PHE A 151 -1.75 -16.28 -24.58
C PHE A 151 -0.67 -17.27 -24.11
N TYR A 152 -0.58 -18.41 -24.82
CA TYR A 152 0.33 -19.50 -24.43
C TYR A 152 1.80 -19.08 -24.43
N ASP A 153 2.27 -18.39 -25.48
CA ASP A 153 3.67 -17.96 -25.60
C ASP A 153 4.08 -16.98 -24.47
N LEU A 154 3.14 -16.12 -24.06
CA LEU A 154 3.34 -15.20 -22.95
C LEU A 154 3.35 -15.95 -21.60
N HIS A 155 2.48 -16.95 -21.44
CA HIS A 155 2.41 -17.76 -20.23
C HIS A 155 3.65 -18.66 -20.06
N GLU A 156 4.25 -19.18 -21.14
CA GLU A 156 5.49 -19.95 -21.05
C GLU A 156 6.64 -19.12 -20.46
N SER A 157 6.70 -17.83 -20.82
CA SER A 157 7.74 -16.91 -20.35
C SER A 157 7.43 -16.27 -18.98
N LEU A 158 6.16 -15.95 -18.70
CA LEU A 158 5.73 -15.23 -17.47
C LEU A 158 5.06 -16.11 -16.42
N GLY A 159 4.80 -17.39 -16.68
CA GLY A 159 4.06 -18.30 -15.79
C GLY A 159 4.69 -18.41 -14.39
N ILE A 160 6.02 -18.40 -14.31
CA ILE A 160 6.73 -18.39 -13.01
C ILE A 160 6.51 -17.09 -12.21
N PHE A 161 6.14 -16.00 -12.90
CA PHE A 161 5.91 -14.69 -12.29
C PHE A 161 4.45 -14.45 -11.90
N VAL A 162 3.50 -15.27 -12.33
CA VAL A 162 2.09 -15.13 -11.93
C VAL A 162 1.92 -15.28 -10.40
N PRO A 163 2.59 -16.22 -9.70
CA PRO A 163 2.58 -16.27 -8.23
C PRO A 163 3.11 -15.00 -7.55
N LEU A 164 3.99 -14.22 -8.20
CA LEU A 164 4.49 -12.94 -7.65
C LEU A 164 3.38 -11.90 -7.50
N ILE A 165 2.26 -12.04 -8.21
CA ILE A 165 1.08 -11.18 -8.06
C ILE A 165 0.43 -11.43 -6.69
N VAL A 166 0.31 -12.69 -6.26
CA VAL A 166 -0.32 -13.05 -4.97
C VAL A 166 0.49 -12.53 -3.78
N VAL A 167 1.81 -12.68 -3.85
CA VAL A 167 2.73 -12.22 -2.77
C VAL A 167 3.07 -10.73 -2.87
N ASN A 168 2.44 -10.00 -3.78
CA ASN A 168 2.65 -8.56 -3.89
C ASN A 168 2.05 -7.85 -2.67
N THR A 169 2.95 -7.35 -1.82
CA THR A 169 2.60 -6.65 -0.58
C THR A 169 1.72 -5.42 -0.79
N GLY A 170 1.76 -4.78 -1.96
CA GLY A 170 0.96 -3.58 -2.19
C GLY A 170 -0.46 -3.87 -2.67
N LEU A 171 -0.68 -4.99 -3.38
CA LEU A 171 -2.04 -5.46 -3.70
C LEU A 171 -2.80 -5.80 -2.42
N LEU A 172 -2.16 -6.54 -1.52
CA LEU A 172 -2.71 -6.85 -0.21
C LEU A 172 -2.96 -5.57 0.62
N ALA A 173 -2.00 -4.64 0.66
CA ALA A 173 -2.15 -3.39 1.41
C ALA A 173 -3.31 -2.52 0.90
N HIS A 174 -3.51 -2.44 -0.42
CA HIS A 174 -4.65 -1.72 -1.00
C HIS A 174 -5.98 -2.38 -0.62
N ALA A 175 -6.08 -3.70 -0.79
CA ALA A 175 -7.28 -4.46 -0.46
C ALA A 175 -7.65 -4.31 1.03
N GLU A 176 -6.67 -4.35 1.94
CA GLU A 176 -6.95 -4.17 3.37
C GLU A 176 -7.29 -2.72 3.73
N ASN A 177 -6.51 -1.73 3.28
CA ASN A 177 -6.69 -0.36 3.75
C ASN A 177 -7.86 0.37 3.09
N VAL A 178 -8.11 0.12 1.81
CA VAL A 178 -9.13 0.85 1.03
C VAL A 178 -10.44 0.07 1.00
N ALA A 179 -10.42 -1.23 0.68
CA ALA A 179 -11.66 -2.00 0.51
C ALA A 179 -12.39 -2.26 1.83
N SER A 180 -11.67 -2.39 2.96
CA SER A 180 -12.30 -2.65 4.25
C SER A 180 -12.97 -1.42 4.87
N ARG A 181 -12.55 -0.20 4.47
CA ARG A 181 -12.96 1.06 5.11
C ARG A 181 -13.85 1.96 4.25
N ARG A 182 -13.84 1.81 2.92
CA ARG A 182 -14.56 2.70 1.99
C ARG A 182 -15.70 1.98 1.26
N GLY A 183 -16.58 2.75 0.61
CA GLY A 183 -17.70 2.20 -0.18
C GLY A 183 -17.25 1.61 -1.53
N VAL A 184 -18.04 0.70 -2.09
CA VAL A 184 -17.71 -0.06 -3.31
C VAL A 184 -17.35 0.85 -4.49
N ALA A 185 -18.16 1.89 -4.76
CA ALA A 185 -17.92 2.82 -5.87
C ALA A 185 -16.59 3.58 -5.73
N PHE A 186 -16.24 4.00 -4.51
CA PHE A 186 -14.95 4.64 -4.25
C PHE A 186 -13.81 3.63 -4.45
N THR A 187 -13.95 2.43 -3.91
CA THR A 187 -12.92 1.39 -3.95
C THR A 187 -12.63 0.96 -5.38
N PHE A 188 -13.64 0.85 -6.24
CA PHE A 188 -13.47 0.53 -7.66
C PHE A 188 -12.52 1.52 -8.35
N VAL A 189 -12.79 2.82 -8.19
CA VAL A 189 -12.02 3.89 -8.85
C VAL A 189 -10.62 3.99 -8.27
N SER A 190 -10.48 3.84 -6.95
CA SER A 190 -9.18 3.82 -6.27
C SER A 190 -8.34 2.61 -6.67
N ALA A 191 -8.95 1.44 -6.82
CA ALA A 191 -8.25 0.23 -7.26
C ALA A 191 -7.78 0.37 -8.71
N LEU A 192 -8.61 0.93 -9.59
CA LEU A 192 -8.25 1.23 -10.97
C LEU A 192 -7.07 2.20 -11.05
N ALA A 193 -7.12 3.30 -10.28
CA ALA A 193 -6.03 4.27 -10.21
C ALA A 193 -4.72 3.67 -9.66
N THR A 194 -4.82 2.80 -8.64
CA THR A 194 -3.66 2.13 -8.04
C THR A 194 -3.05 1.11 -9.00
N GLY A 195 -3.87 0.30 -9.67
CA GLY A 195 -3.43 -0.66 -10.67
C GLY A 195 -2.75 0.01 -11.86
N LEU A 196 -3.34 1.08 -12.40
CA LEU A 196 -2.72 1.87 -13.48
C LEU A 196 -1.43 2.55 -13.05
N GLY A 197 -1.36 3.07 -11.82
CA GLY A 197 -0.12 3.64 -11.27
C GLY A 197 0.99 2.59 -11.16
N PHE A 198 0.66 1.39 -10.70
CA PHE A 198 1.60 0.27 -10.62
C PHE A 198 2.06 -0.21 -11.99
N LEU A 199 1.12 -0.36 -12.94
CA LEU A 199 1.43 -0.64 -14.35
C LEU A 199 2.40 0.39 -14.95
N PHE A 200 2.14 1.68 -14.75
CA PHE A 200 3.02 2.73 -15.26
C PHE A 200 4.43 2.65 -14.67
N ALA A 201 4.55 2.34 -13.38
CA ALA A 201 5.85 2.15 -12.73
C ALA A 201 6.62 0.96 -13.31
N LEU A 202 5.95 -0.18 -13.54
CA LEU A 202 6.55 -1.36 -14.17
C LEU A 202 6.95 -1.09 -15.62
N ALA A 203 6.08 -0.44 -16.40
CA ALA A 203 6.35 -0.10 -17.78
C ALA A 203 7.54 0.85 -17.90
N THR A 204 7.59 1.89 -17.06
CA THR A 204 8.68 2.88 -17.11
C THR A 204 10.01 2.25 -16.72
N LEU A 205 10.04 1.43 -15.66
CA LEU A 205 11.27 0.77 -15.25
C LEU A 205 11.70 -0.32 -16.24
N GLY A 206 10.74 -1.07 -16.80
CA GLY A 206 10.98 -2.06 -17.85
C GLY A 206 11.59 -1.44 -19.09
N ALA A 207 11.01 -0.35 -19.60
CA ALA A 207 11.56 0.40 -20.72
C ALA A 207 12.97 0.91 -20.43
N LEU A 208 13.19 1.49 -19.25
CA LEU A 208 14.50 2.01 -18.85
C LEU A 208 15.55 0.89 -18.84
N ARG A 209 15.24 -0.25 -18.23
CA ARG A 209 16.15 -1.40 -18.13
C ARG A 209 16.40 -2.08 -19.47
N GLU A 210 15.42 -2.12 -20.36
CA GLU A 210 15.58 -2.66 -21.70
C GLU A 210 16.50 -1.77 -22.55
N ILE A 211 16.30 -0.44 -22.51
CA ILE A 211 17.15 0.51 -23.23
C ILE A 211 18.61 0.43 -22.77
N PHE A 212 18.85 0.44 -21.45
CA PHE A 212 20.23 0.40 -20.92
C PHE A 212 20.85 -1.01 -20.92
N GLY A 213 20.02 -2.06 -20.90
CA GLY A 213 20.46 -3.45 -20.78
C GLY A 213 20.71 -4.15 -22.09
N SER A 214 19.82 -4.00 -23.07
CA SER A 214 19.91 -4.68 -24.38
C SER A 214 20.01 -3.71 -25.56
N GLY A 215 19.90 -2.39 -25.33
CA GLY A 215 19.91 -1.41 -26.43
C GLY A 215 18.70 -1.56 -27.35
N THR A 216 17.61 -2.17 -26.89
CA THR A 216 16.39 -2.38 -27.69
C THR A 216 15.18 -1.76 -27.01
N LEU A 217 14.14 -1.51 -27.79
CA LEU A 217 12.85 -1.03 -27.31
C LEU A 217 11.75 -1.88 -27.96
N PHE A 218 10.89 -2.49 -27.14
CA PHE A 218 9.86 -3.47 -27.52
C PHE A 218 10.37 -4.87 -27.90
N ALA A 219 11.53 -5.29 -27.39
CA ALA A 219 11.96 -6.67 -27.48
C ALA A 219 10.93 -7.61 -26.84
N GLY A 220 10.37 -8.52 -27.65
CA GLY A 220 9.34 -9.47 -27.20
C GLY A 220 7.91 -9.08 -27.53
N VAL A 221 7.66 -8.02 -28.32
CA VAL A 221 6.31 -7.74 -28.86
C VAL A 221 5.77 -8.88 -29.74
N GLU A 222 6.67 -9.72 -30.27
CA GLU A 222 6.36 -10.99 -30.92
C GLU A 222 5.46 -11.90 -30.05
N LEU A 223 5.64 -11.86 -28.72
CA LEU A 223 4.85 -12.64 -27.75
C LEU A 223 3.39 -12.18 -27.61
N LEU A 224 3.05 -10.96 -28.08
CA LEU A 224 1.68 -10.43 -28.04
C LEU A 224 0.97 -10.43 -29.42
N GLY A 225 1.70 -10.47 -30.54
CA GLY A 225 1.14 -10.17 -31.86
C GLY A 225 1.64 -11.02 -33.02
N GLY A 226 2.45 -12.05 -32.76
CA GLY A 226 3.02 -12.90 -33.81
C GLY A 226 4.04 -12.18 -34.71
N ASP A 227 4.42 -12.83 -35.81
CA ASP A 227 5.48 -12.39 -36.73
C ASP A 227 5.29 -10.97 -37.31
N GLY A 228 4.04 -10.46 -37.34
CA GLY A 228 3.72 -9.11 -37.82
C GLY A 228 4.14 -7.98 -36.86
N ALA A 229 4.44 -8.30 -35.61
CA ALA A 229 4.75 -7.32 -34.57
C ALA A 229 6.28 -7.04 -34.45
N ARG A 230 7.11 -7.78 -35.19
CA ARG A 230 8.57 -7.58 -35.31
C ARG A 230 8.98 -6.18 -35.77
N ALA A 231 8.13 -5.53 -36.56
CA ALA A 231 8.40 -4.21 -37.12
C ALA A 231 8.39 -3.07 -36.06
N LEU A 232 7.90 -3.34 -34.84
CA LEU A 232 7.87 -2.35 -33.76
C LEU A 232 9.14 -2.38 -32.88
N THR A 233 10.05 -3.34 -33.10
CA THR A 233 11.29 -3.47 -32.32
C THR A 233 12.30 -2.42 -32.77
N LEU A 234 12.55 -1.43 -31.92
CA LEU A 234 13.56 -0.40 -32.17
C LEU A 234 14.91 -0.89 -31.64
N THR A 235 15.82 -1.29 -32.53
CA THR A 235 17.21 -1.63 -32.16
C THR A 235 18.07 -0.38 -32.18
N LEU A 236 18.58 0.04 -31.02
CA LEU A 236 19.56 1.11 -30.89
C LEU A 236 20.97 0.54 -31.05
N PRO A 237 21.92 1.27 -31.66
CA PRO A 237 23.30 0.83 -31.83
C PRO A 237 24.09 1.01 -30.53
N PHE A 238 23.71 0.29 -29.49
CA PHE A 238 24.39 0.26 -28.19
C PHE A 238 24.65 -1.19 -27.79
N ASP A 239 25.90 -1.51 -27.48
CA ASP A 239 26.26 -2.75 -26.81
C ASP A 239 25.73 -2.68 -25.37
N GLY A 240 24.61 -3.35 -25.15
CA GLY A 240 23.87 -3.30 -23.89
C GLY A 240 24.73 -3.64 -22.66
N MET A 241 24.43 -3.01 -21.52
CA MET A 241 25.18 -3.24 -20.29
C MET A 241 24.56 -4.42 -19.51
N LEU A 242 25.28 -5.53 -19.41
CA LEU A 242 24.82 -6.70 -18.62
C LEU A 242 24.41 -6.32 -17.20
N VAL A 243 25.11 -5.39 -16.55
CA VAL A 243 24.77 -4.91 -15.20
C VAL A 243 23.34 -4.33 -15.11
N ALA A 244 22.79 -3.78 -16.19
CA ALA A 244 21.44 -3.21 -16.21
C ALA A 244 20.33 -4.27 -16.27
N THR A 245 20.61 -5.48 -16.77
CA THR A 245 19.64 -6.58 -16.81
C THR A 245 19.55 -7.34 -15.49
N LEU A 246 20.66 -7.41 -14.73
CA LEU A 246 20.70 -8.06 -13.42
C LEU A 246 19.90 -7.29 -12.33
N PRO A 247 19.54 -7.95 -11.20
CA PRO A 247 18.88 -7.30 -10.06
C PRO A 247 19.47 -5.94 -9.60
N PRO A 248 20.81 -5.74 -9.51
CA PRO A 248 21.40 -4.42 -9.22
C PRO A 248 20.93 -3.32 -10.18
N GLY A 249 20.78 -3.61 -11.48
CA GLY A 249 20.27 -2.65 -12.46
C GLY A 249 18.86 -2.15 -12.14
N ALA A 250 18.00 -3.02 -11.58
CA ALA A 250 16.66 -2.65 -11.15
C ALA A 250 16.67 -1.68 -9.96
N PHE A 251 17.57 -1.87 -9.00
CA PHE A 251 17.74 -0.95 -7.88
C PHE A 251 18.26 0.42 -8.33
N PHE A 252 19.25 0.47 -9.24
CA PHE A 252 19.73 1.73 -9.79
C PHE A 252 18.65 2.46 -10.61
N GLY A 253 17.92 1.73 -11.46
CA GLY A 253 16.80 2.29 -12.23
C GLY A 253 15.70 2.84 -11.32
N MET A 254 15.33 2.10 -10.28
CA MET A 254 14.37 2.58 -9.28
C MET A 254 14.87 3.80 -8.51
N ALA A 255 16.15 3.82 -8.11
CA ALA A 255 16.75 4.96 -7.43
C ALA A 255 16.72 6.22 -8.32
N LEU A 256 17.03 6.08 -9.61
CA LEU A 256 16.97 7.18 -10.58
C LEU A 256 15.53 7.67 -10.77
N LEU A 257 14.56 6.77 -10.91
CA LEU A 257 13.14 7.13 -11.02
C LEU A 257 12.64 7.86 -9.77
N LEU A 258 13.06 7.42 -8.58
CA LEU A 258 12.70 8.07 -7.33
C LEU A 258 13.35 9.46 -7.21
N ALA A 259 14.63 9.59 -7.59
CA ALA A 259 15.32 10.88 -7.64
C ALA A 259 14.65 11.85 -8.62
N LEU A 260 14.25 11.37 -9.80
CA LEU A 260 13.51 12.15 -10.79
C LEU A 260 12.14 12.58 -10.26
N ARG A 261 11.36 11.66 -9.68
CA ARG A 261 10.07 11.98 -9.04
C ARG A 261 10.24 13.06 -7.96
N ASN A 262 11.23 12.89 -7.08
CA ASN A 262 11.47 13.83 -5.99
C ASN A 262 11.87 15.20 -6.52
N ARG A 263 12.68 15.28 -7.57
CA ARG A 263 13.03 16.53 -8.23
C ARG A 263 11.81 17.20 -8.88
N LEU A 264 10.99 16.45 -9.61
CA LEU A 264 9.75 16.96 -10.22
C LEU A 264 8.73 17.42 -9.16
N THR A 265 8.68 16.75 -8.01
CA THR A 265 7.79 17.12 -6.91
C THR A 265 8.33 18.31 -6.13
N ALA A 266 9.65 18.44 -5.96
CA ALA A 266 10.30 19.59 -5.32
C ALA A 266 10.13 20.89 -6.12
N ILE A 267 10.04 20.79 -7.45
CA ILE A 267 9.76 21.94 -8.35
C ILE A 267 8.30 22.40 -8.24
N ARG A 268 7.39 21.55 -7.72
CA ARG A 268 6.00 21.92 -7.44
C ARG A 268 5.90 22.37 -5.97
N PRO A 269 5.93 23.68 -5.66
CA PRO A 269 5.71 24.15 -4.31
C PRO A 269 4.40 23.57 -3.76
N ALA A 270 4.47 23.13 -2.52
CA ALA A 270 3.46 22.35 -1.81
C ALA A 270 2.05 22.99 -1.85
N GLU A 271 1.23 22.60 -2.82
CA GLU A 271 -0.21 22.92 -2.80
C GLU A 271 -1.09 21.69 -2.55
N THR A 272 -0.57 20.61 -1.95
CA THR A 272 -1.42 19.44 -1.58
C THR A 272 -0.69 18.43 -0.68
N ALA A 273 0.00 18.91 0.35
CA ALA A 273 0.33 18.05 1.48
C ALA A 273 -0.93 17.91 2.37
N SER A 274 -1.84 17.00 2.02
CA SER A 274 -2.81 16.50 3.01
C SER A 274 -2.01 15.77 4.09
N ALA A 275 -2.12 16.28 5.31
CA ALA A 275 -1.30 15.97 6.48
C ALA A 275 -1.08 14.46 6.71
N PRO A 276 0.09 14.07 7.27
CA PRO A 276 0.30 12.71 7.77
C PRO A 276 -0.72 12.41 8.87
N GLU A 277 -1.56 11.41 8.63
CA GLU A 277 -2.45 10.88 9.65
C GLU A 277 -1.59 10.20 10.73
N ALA A 278 -1.53 10.85 11.89
CA ALA A 278 -0.77 10.36 13.03
C ALA A 278 -1.36 9.03 13.53
N PRO A 279 -0.53 8.05 13.91
CA PRO A 279 -1.00 6.80 14.48
C PRO A 279 -1.78 7.07 15.77
N ARG A 280 -3.03 6.60 15.83
CA ARG A 280 -3.81 6.42 17.06
C ARG A 280 -3.80 4.96 17.46
#